data_AF-A0A953USF3-F1
#
_entry.id   AF-A0A953USF3-F1
#
_cell.length_a   1.000
_cell.length_b   1.000
_cell.length_c   1.000
_cell.angle_alpha   90.00
_cell.angle_beta   90.00
_cell.angle_gamma   90.00
#
_symmetry.space_group_name_H-M   'P 1'
#
loop_
_entity.id
_entity.type
_entity.pdbx_description
1 polymer ?
#
loop_
_entity_poly.entity_id
_entity_poly.type
_entity_poly.pdbx_seq_one_letter_code
_entity_poly.pdbx_strand_id
1 'polypeptide(L)'
;MLTNRRRTSAKIFALSVALCCFLALAGAMPALAQAVPHYKVDPSWPKPLPNNWMLANAPALFVDKNDHIWISNRPRQLAMDDAAAAQTPPIGECCIPAPTLVEFDVQGNVLKSWGGPGYVPDWPILEHGLFIDGEGNFWIGGNYQGGNTAALLTAPIPKPKDPSLGDRQVLKFSPDGKLLLEIGHPSSAPMNNQDTSILGAPSEVFVDDAAHEVYIADGYLNRRVVVYDSNSGAFKRGWGAYGMPLSQIENGKAPA
;
A
#
# COMPACT_ATOMS: atom_id res chain seq x y z
N MET A 1 55.08 41.06 -46.02
CA MET A 1 54.09 39.98 -45.81
C MET A 1 54.13 39.55 -44.35
N LEU A 2 53.07 39.79 -43.57
CA LEU A 2 52.70 39.21 -42.26
C LEU A 2 51.65 40.14 -41.61
N THR A 3 50.52 40.38 -42.29
CA THR A 3 49.20 39.82 -41.98
C THR A 3 48.63 40.19 -40.60
N ASN A 4 47.80 41.24 -40.65
CA ASN A 4 46.85 41.76 -39.67
C ASN A 4 45.69 40.76 -39.36
N ARG A 5 45.96 39.46 -39.24
CA ARG A 5 44.95 38.38 -39.12
C ARG A 5 44.46 38.13 -37.69
N ARG A 6 45.17 38.60 -36.66
CA ARG A 6 44.83 38.27 -35.25
C ARG A 6 43.68 39.10 -34.67
N ARG A 7 43.43 40.32 -35.15
CA ARG A 7 42.38 41.21 -34.60
C ARG A 7 40.97 40.87 -35.09
N THR A 8 40.82 40.25 -36.26
CA THR A 8 39.52 39.88 -36.84
C THR A 8 38.94 38.62 -36.22
N SER A 9 39.76 37.60 -35.91
CA SER A 9 39.27 36.36 -35.25
C SER A 9 38.75 36.59 -33.83
N ALA A 10 39.35 37.50 -33.05
CA ALA A 10 38.88 37.80 -31.70
C ALA A 10 37.50 38.49 -31.68
N LYS A 11 37.21 39.34 -32.67
CA LYS A 11 35.91 40.01 -32.80
C LYS A 11 34.79 39.06 -33.23
N ILE A 12 35.11 38.10 -34.11
CA ILE A 12 34.14 37.09 -34.56
C ILE A 12 33.81 36.11 -33.42
N PHE A 13 34.80 35.71 -32.62
CA PHE A 13 34.61 34.83 -31.47
C PHE A 13 33.79 35.50 -30.34
N ALA A 14 34.02 36.79 -30.09
CA ALA A 14 33.24 37.56 -29.11
C ALA A 14 31.78 37.75 -29.57
N LEU A 15 31.54 37.96 -30.87
CA LEU A 15 30.18 38.10 -31.41
C LEU A 15 29.41 36.78 -31.36
N SER A 16 30.07 35.64 -31.61
CA SER A 16 29.43 34.32 -31.56
C SER A 16 29.11 33.87 -30.13
N VAL A 17 29.96 34.19 -29.15
CA VAL A 17 29.66 33.93 -27.74
C VAL A 17 28.51 34.81 -27.26
N ALA A 18 28.51 36.11 -27.63
CA ALA A 18 27.41 37.00 -27.28
C ALA A 18 26.07 36.56 -27.88
N LEU A 19 26.06 36.11 -29.14
CA LEU A 19 24.85 35.61 -29.80
C LEU A 19 24.35 34.29 -29.19
N CYS A 20 25.24 33.36 -28.80
CA CYS A 20 24.89 32.16 -28.06
C CYS A 20 24.32 32.47 -26.66
N CYS A 21 24.88 33.45 -25.94
CA CYS A 21 24.33 33.88 -24.65
C CYS A 21 22.95 34.54 -24.80
N PHE A 22 22.73 35.35 -25.85
CA PHE A 22 21.42 35.95 -26.12
C PHE A 22 20.35 34.91 -26.49
N LEU A 23 20.72 33.87 -27.26
CA LEU A 23 19.82 32.76 -27.59
C LEU A 23 19.53 31.87 -26.37
N ALA A 24 20.50 31.67 -25.47
CA ALA A 24 20.29 30.94 -24.22
C ALA A 24 19.39 31.68 -23.23
N LEU A 25 19.41 33.03 -23.21
CA LEU A 25 18.48 33.82 -22.40
C LEU A 25 17.07 33.92 -23.00
N ALA A 26 16.92 33.86 -24.33
CA ALA A 26 15.62 33.93 -25.00
C ALA A 26 14.81 32.62 -24.91
N GLY A 27 15.46 31.49 -24.62
CA GLY A 27 14.82 30.17 -24.50
C GLY A 27 14.30 29.81 -23.10
N ALA A 28 14.61 30.62 -22.08
CA ALA A 28 14.09 30.43 -20.72
C ALA A 28 12.67 31.00 -20.64
N MET A 29 11.69 30.29 -21.20
CA MET A 29 10.30 30.56 -20.84
C MET A 29 10.18 30.36 -19.32
N PRO A 30 9.61 31.33 -18.56
CA PRO A 30 9.32 31.09 -17.16
C PRO A 30 8.42 29.87 -17.11
N ALA A 31 8.80 28.86 -16.32
CA ALA A 31 7.92 27.76 -16.00
C ALA A 31 6.71 28.38 -15.29
N LEU A 32 5.62 28.59 -16.03
CA LEU A 32 4.34 28.97 -15.44
C LEU A 32 3.96 27.82 -14.51
N ALA A 33 3.82 28.12 -13.23
CA ALA A 33 3.27 27.17 -12.27
C ALA A 33 1.97 26.62 -12.88
N GLN A 34 1.86 25.28 -13.00
CA GLN A 34 0.60 24.67 -13.40
C GLN A 34 -0.48 25.20 -12.45
N ALA A 35 -1.58 25.68 -13.03
CA ALA A 35 -2.74 26.06 -12.24
C ALA A 35 -3.08 24.90 -11.29
N VAL A 36 -3.43 25.23 -10.04
CA VAL A 36 -3.75 24.22 -9.03
C VAL A 36 -4.84 23.30 -9.59
N PRO A 37 -4.64 21.96 -9.61
CA PRO A 37 -5.66 21.06 -10.10
C PRO A 37 -6.96 21.24 -9.33
N HIS A 38 -8.09 21.34 -10.05
CA HIS A 38 -9.41 21.32 -9.45
C HIS A 38 -9.99 19.91 -9.59
N TYR A 39 -10.31 19.30 -8.46
CA TYR A 39 -10.94 17.97 -8.41
C TYR A 39 -12.45 18.10 -8.22
N LYS A 40 -13.19 17.18 -8.83
CA LYS A 40 -14.62 16.98 -8.58
C LYS A 40 -14.86 15.51 -8.28
N VAL A 41 -15.87 15.21 -7.47
CA VAL A 41 -16.31 13.84 -7.26
C VAL A 41 -16.90 13.32 -8.57
N ASP A 42 -16.50 12.11 -8.96
CA ASP A 42 -17.18 11.34 -9.99
C ASP A 42 -18.12 10.34 -9.30
N PRO A 43 -19.44 10.60 -9.27
CA PRO A 43 -20.39 9.69 -8.62
C PRO A 43 -20.67 8.43 -9.45
N SER A 44 -20.15 8.33 -10.68
CA SER A 44 -20.32 7.18 -11.56
C SER A 44 -19.18 6.16 -11.47
N TRP A 45 -18.18 6.44 -10.64
CA TRP A 45 -17.03 5.59 -10.42
C TRP A 45 -17.02 5.04 -8.97
N PRO A 46 -16.75 3.73 -8.77
CA PRO A 46 -16.63 2.69 -9.81
C PRO A 46 -18.00 2.39 -10.44
N LYS A 47 -18.00 1.68 -11.58
CA LYS A 47 -19.25 1.15 -12.15
C LYS A 47 -19.87 0.12 -11.19
N PRO A 48 -21.17 -0.19 -11.33
CA PRO A 48 -21.79 -1.26 -10.54
C PRO A 48 -20.95 -2.53 -10.57
N LEU A 49 -20.64 -3.05 -9.39
CA LEU A 49 -19.79 -4.22 -9.25
C LEU A 49 -20.52 -5.46 -9.79
N PRO A 50 -19.80 -6.42 -10.40
CA PRO A 50 -20.38 -7.67 -10.82
C PRO A 50 -20.80 -8.52 -9.61
N ASN A 51 -21.54 -9.60 -9.83
CA ASN A 51 -21.83 -10.64 -8.84
C ASN A 51 -22.57 -10.14 -7.58
N ASN A 52 -23.34 -9.06 -7.67
CA ASN A 52 -23.98 -8.38 -6.54
C ASN A 52 -22.97 -8.02 -5.42
N TRP A 53 -21.73 -7.74 -5.81
CA TRP A 53 -20.69 -7.42 -4.87
C TRP A 53 -20.92 -6.07 -4.20
N MET A 54 -20.54 -6.01 -2.94
CA MET A 54 -20.39 -4.78 -2.19
C MET A 54 -19.00 -4.71 -1.60
N LEU A 55 -18.38 -3.53 -1.72
CA LEU A 55 -17.21 -3.18 -0.94
C LEU A 55 -17.68 -2.82 0.47
N ALA A 56 -16.98 -3.35 1.45
CA ALA A 56 -17.16 -3.03 2.86
C ALA A 56 -16.27 -1.83 3.20
N ASN A 57 -15.39 -2.00 4.19
CA ASN A 57 -14.33 -1.05 4.45
C ASN A 57 -13.17 -1.27 3.46
N ALA A 58 -12.74 -0.18 2.81
CA ALA A 58 -11.66 -0.17 1.84
C ALA A 58 -10.41 0.55 2.41
N PRO A 59 -9.57 -0.13 3.22
CA PRO A 59 -8.49 0.51 3.98
C PRO A 59 -7.32 1.00 3.13
N ALA A 60 -7.12 0.45 1.94
CA ALA A 60 -5.97 0.79 1.09
C ALA A 60 -6.34 0.74 -0.39
N LEU A 61 -5.64 1.59 -1.15
CA LEU A 61 -5.70 1.65 -2.60
C LEU A 61 -4.29 1.76 -3.18
N PHE A 62 -4.09 1.23 -4.38
CA PHE A 62 -2.83 1.36 -5.11
C PHE A 62 -3.12 1.58 -6.60
N VAL A 63 -2.38 2.47 -7.25
CA VAL A 63 -2.44 2.63 -8.71
C VAL A 63 -1.18 2.00 -9.28
N ASP A 64 -1.34 0.94 -10.07
CA ASP A 64 -0.21 0.23 -10.64
C ASP A 64 0.33 0.90 -11.91
N LYS A 65 1.44 0.38 -12.42
CA LYS A 65 2.15 0.91 -13.59
C LYS A 65 1.35 0.91 -14.90
N ASN A 66 0.18 0.25 -14.95
CA ASN A 66 -0.71 0.20 -16.09
C ASN A 66 -1.94 1.10 -15.90
N ASP A 67 -1.92 2.01 -14.91
CA ASP A 67 -3.05 2.84 -14.48
C ASP A 67 -4.26 2.04 -13.98
N HIS A 68 -4.05 0.79 -13.55
CA HIS A 68 -5.10 0.02 -12.89
C HIS A 68 -5.15 0.38 -11.41
N ILE A 69 -6.37 0.50 -10.89
CA ILE A 69 -6.66 0.91 -9.52
C ILE A 69 -7.00 -0.35 -8.73
N TRP A 70 -6.16 -0.70 -7.77
CA TRP A 70 -6.40 -1.79 -6.85
C TRP A 70 -7.00 -1.25 -5.56
N ILE A 71 -8.08 -1.87 -5.11
CA ILE A 71 -8.69 -1.61 -3.80
C ILE A 71 -8.51 -2.86 -2.93
N SER A 72 -8.00 -2.66 -1.73
CA SER A 72 -8.11 -3.62 -0.64
C SER A 72 -9.46 -3.40 0.04
N ASN A 73 -10.29 -4.43 0.07
CA ASN A 73 -11.61 -4.50 0.66
C ASN A 73 -11.56 -5.47 1.83
N ARG A 74 -12.28 -5.21 2.93
CA ARG A 74 -12.34 -6.09 4.09
C ARG A 74 -13.66 -6.86 4.12
N PRO A 75 -13.73 -8.10 3.62
CA PRO A 75 -15.00 -8.81 3.51
C PRO A 75 -15.64 -9.05 4.87
N ARG A 76 -14.83 -9.15 5.95
CA ARG A 76 -15.28 -9.32 7.35
C ARG A 76 -15.87 -8.06 8.00
N GLN A 77 -15.91 -6.93 7.31
CA GLN A 77 -16.50 -5.69 7.80
C GLN A 77 -17.81 -5.31 7.10
N LEU A 78 -18.42 -6.24 6.36
CA LEU A 78 -19.78 -6.05 5.85
C LEU A 78 -20.78 -6.47 6.93
N ALA A 79 -21.76 -5.61 7.22
CA ALA A 79 -22.84 -5.94 8.14
C ALA A 79 -23.74 -7.05 7.58
N MET A 80 -24.51 -7.73 8.44
CA MET A 80 -25.31 -8.88 8.02
C MET A 80 -26.41 -8.52 7.01
N ASP A 81 -27.03 -7.36 7.19
CA ASP A 81 -28.04 -6.77 6.30
C ASP A 81 -27.42 -6.29 4.98
N ASP A 82 -26.24 -5.68 5.05
CA ASP A 82 -25.41 -5.34 3.90
C ASP A 82 -24.98 -6.59 3.10
N ALA A 83 -24.77 -7.72 3.78
CA ALA A 83 -24.46 -9.03 3.20
C ALA A 83 -25.70 -9.91 2.99
N ALA A 84 -26.91 -9.34 2.87
CA ALA A 84 -28.16 -10.09 2.93
C ALA A 84 -28.29 -11.19 1.86
N ALA A 85 -27.76 -10.99 0.65
CA ALA A 85 -27.78 -11.99 -0.40
C ALA A 85 -26.82 -13.17 -0.14
N ALA A 86 -25.77 -12.94 0.64
CA ALA A 86 -24.82 -13.99 1.00
C ALA A 86 -25.34 -14.90 2.13
N GLN A 87 -26.38 -14.49 2.87
CA GLN A 87 -26.91 -15.25 4.01
C GLN A 87 -27.46 -16.63 3.58
N THR A 88 -27.55 -17.56 4.53
CA THR A 88 -28.10 -18.90 4.30
C THR A 88 -29.26 -19.17 5.26
N PRO A 89 -30.53 -19.15 4.78
CA PRO A 89 -30.97 -18.76 3.44
C PRO A 89 -30.77 -17.24 3.19
N PRO A 90 -30.74 -16.79 1.92
CA PRO A 90 -30.66 -15.37 1.60
C PRO A 90 -31.83 -14.59 2.21
N ILE A 91 -31.56 -13.42 2.78
CA ILE A 91 -32.57 -12.55 3.41
C ILE A 91 -32.84 -11.27 2.60
N GLY A 92 -32.22 -11.14 1.42
CA GLY A 92 -32.38 -10.02 0.50
C GLY A 92 -31.72 -10.34 -0.85
N GLU A 93 -31.98 -9.49 -1.86
CA GLU A 93 -31.44 -9.66 -3.22
C GLU A 93 -29.97 -9.23 -3.34
N CYS A 94 -29.55 -8.29 -2.49
CA CYS A 94 -28.19 -7.79 -2.37
C CYS A 94 -27.82 -7.72 -0.87
N CYS A 95 -26.55 -7.83 -0.45
CA CYS A 95 -25.36 -7.97 -1.29
C CYS A 95 -24.47 -9.14 -0.88
N ILE A 96 -23.43 -9.39 -1.67
CA ILE A 96 -22.38 -10.36 -1.40
C ILE A 96 -21.08 -9.59 -1.14
N PRO A 97 -20.30 -9.88 -0.09
CA PRO A 97 -18.99 -9.25 0.08
C PRO A 97 -18.07 -9.51 -1.11
N ALA A 98 -17.47 -8.47 -1.67
CA ALA A 98 -16.44 -8.63 -2.70
C ALA A 98 -15.20 -9.37 -2.14
N PRO A 99 -14.34 -9.98 -2.98
CA PRO A 99 -13.00 -10.43 -2.57
C PRO A 99 -12.17 -9.28 -1.97
N THR A 100 -11.06 -9.63 -1.32
CA THR A 100 -10.22 -8.60 -0.68
C THR A 100 -9.53 -7.71 -1.68
N LEU A 101 -8.91 -8.24 -2.73
CA LEU A 101 -8.30 -7.40 -3.76
C LEU A 101 -9.23 -7.32 -4.96
N VAL A 102 -9.56 -6.10 -5.37
CA VAL A 102 -10.37 -5.83 -6.56
C VAL A 102 -9.62 -4.81 -7.42
N GLU A 103 -9.35 -5.19 -8.65
CA GLU A 103 -8.67 -4.40 -9.68
C GLU A 103 -9.70 -3.71 -10.56
N PHE A 104 -9.51 -2.42 -10.80
CA PHE A 104 -10.34 -1.60 -11.66
C PHE A 104 -9.51 -0.97 -12.78
N ASP A 105 -10.09 -0.82 -13.97
CA ASP A 105 -9.57 0.17 -14.93
C ASP A 105 -9.94 1.59 -14.52
N VAL A 106 -9.36 2.59 -15.19
CA VAL A 106 -9.65 4.01 -14.93
C VAL A 106 -11.11 4.39 -15.20
N GLN A 107 -11.86 3.60 -15.97
CA GLN A 107 -13.30 3.76 -16.20
C GLN A 107 -14.16 3.08 -15.13
N GLY A 108 -13.55 2.43 -14.14
CA GLY A 108 -14.24 1.79 -13.01
C GLY A 108 -14.84 0.42 -13.35
N ASN A 109 -14.38 -0.23 -14.42
CA ASN A 109 -14.72 -1.63 -14.69
C ASN A 109 -13.83 -2.53 -13.83
N VAL A 110 -14.42 -3.57 -13.26
CA VAL A 110 -13.64 -4.61 -12.56
C VAL A 110 -12.91 -5.48 -13.57
N LEU A 111 -11.59 -5.60 -13.42
CA LEU A 111 -10.72 -6.41 -14.29
C LEU A 111 -10.40 -7.78 -13.67
N LYS A 112 -10.05 -7.79 -12.38
CA LYS A 112 -9.66 -8.98 -11.63
C LYS A 112 -10.04 -8.82 -10.16
N SER A 113 -10.18 -9.94 -9.47
CA SER A 113 -10.33 -9.95 -8.03
C SER A 113 -9.81 -11.25 -7.43
N TRP A 114 -9.20 -11.20 -6.25
CA TRP A 114 -8.70 -12.39 -5.56
C TRP A 114 -8.44 -12.12 -4.06
N GLY A 115 -8.05 -13.16 -3.34
CA GLY A 115 -7.72 -13.07 -1.92
C GLY A 115 -8.94 -13.05 -1.00
N GLY A 116 -8.66 -12.97 0.29
CA GLY A 116 -9.65 -12.87 1.35
C GLY A 116 -9.62 -14.03 2.34
N PRO A 117 -10.56 -14.03 3.30
CA PRO A 117 -10.66 -15.02 4.36
C PRO A 117 -10.48 -16.46 3.87
N GLY A 118 -9.40 -17.12 4.31
CA GLY A 118 -9.11 -18.51 4.00
C GLY A 118 -8.32 -18.75 2.71
N TYR A 119 -7.88 -17.70 2.01
CA TYR A 119 -7.06 -17.83 0.80
C TYR A 119 -5.70 -18.50 1.07
N VAL A 120 -5.05 -18.14 2.19
CA VAL A 120 -3.92 -18.88 2.79
C VAL A 120 -4.17 -19.05 4.30
N PRO A 121 -3.46 -19.95 5.00
CA PRO A 121 -3.68 -20.21 6.42
C PRO A 121 -3.65 -18.95 7.29
N ASP A 122 -2.66 -18.09 7.06
CA ASP A 122 -2.37 -16.89 7.86
C ASP A 122 -2.84 -15.59 7.17
N TRP A 123 -3.87 -15.69 6.32
CA TRP A 123 -4.48 -14.51 5.74
C TRP A 123 -4.98 -13.56 6.85
N PRO A 124 -4.73 -12.24 6.76
CA PRO A 124 -5.08 -11.34 7.84
C PRO A 124 -6.58 -11.36 8.17
N ILE A 125 -6.90 -11.20 9.45
CA ILE A 125 -8.28 -11.11 9.92
C ILE A 125 -8.90 -9.78 9.48
N LEU A 126 -8.11 -8.70 9.55
CA LEU A 126 -8.53 -7.35 9.21
C LEU A 126 -7.47 -6.69 8.33
N GLU A 127 -7.55 -6.95 7.02
CA GLU A 127 -6.56 -6.50 6.02
C GLU A 127 -6.38 -4.99 6.09
N HIS A 128 -5.18 -4.42 5.98
CA HIS A 128 -4.98 -2.98 6.14
C HIS A 128 -4.12 -2.43 5.01
N GLY A 129 -2.79 -2.45 5.15
CA GLY A 129 -1.87 -1.93 4.13
C GLY A 129 -1.84 -2.80 2.87
N LEU A 130 -1.66 -2.13 1.72
CA LEU A 130 -1.50 -2.74 0.40
C LEU A 130 -0.39 -1.99 -0.35
N PHE A 131 0.61 -2.72 -0.81
CA PHE A 131 1.62 -2.21 -1.75
C PHE A 131 1.84 -3.20 -2.89
N ILE A 132 2.09 -2.69 -4.10
CA ILE A 132 2.47 -3.52 -5.25
C ILE A 132 3.87 -3.09 -5.69
N ASP A 133 4.83 -4.01 -5.61
CA ASP A 133 6.24 -3.72 -5.92
C ASP A 133 6.53 -3.67 -7.43
N GLY A 134 7.75 -3.30 -7.81
CA GLY A 134 8.13 -3.12 -9.22
C GLY A 134 8.04 -4.38 -10.08
N GLU A 135 8.03 -5.56 -9.45
CA GLU A 135 7.82 -6.86 -10.10
C GLU A 135 6.33 -7.25 -10.19
N GLY A 136 5.44 -6.45 -9.60
CA GLY A 136 4.01 -6.71 -9.51
C GLY A 136 3.62 -7.65 -8.36
N ASN A 137 4.51 -7.89 -7.39
CA ASN A 137 4.16 -8.67 -6.21
C ASN A 137 3.32 -7.81 -5.24
N PHE A 138 2.35 -8.44 -4.61
CA PHE A 138 1.43 -7.81 -3.66
C PHE A 138 1.93 -7.99 -2.24
N TRP A 139 1.98 -6.91 -1.47
CA TRP A 139 2.33 -6.90 -0.07
C TRP A 139 1.10 -6.49 0.75
N ILE A 140 0.66 -7.37 1.66
CA ILE A 140 -0.58 -7.20 2.41
C ILE A 140 -0.30 -7.37 3.90
N GLY A 141 -0.69 -6.36 4.68
CA GLY A 141 -0.70 -6.42 6.15
C GLY A 141 -2.13 -6.49 6.70
N GLY A 142 -2.27 -6.70 8.00
CA GLY A 142 -3.55 -6.54 8.69
C GLY A 142 -3.38 -5.93 10.08
N ASN A 143 -4.48 -5.41 10.63
CA ASN A 143 -4.44 -4.65 11.86
C ASN A 143 -5.37 -5.15 12.98
N TYR A 144 -5.87 -6.38 12.88
CA TYR A 144 -6.61 -6.99 13.97
C TYR A 144 -5.69 -7.20 15.18
N GLN A 145 -6.06 -6.75 16.38
CA GLN A 145 -5.17 -6.84 17.56
C GLN A 145 -5.37 -8.11 18.41
N GLY A 146 -6.33 -8.96 18.06
CA GLY A 146 -6.70 -10.14 18.86
C GLY A 146 -7.76 -9.82 19.92
N GLY A 147 -8.63 -10.79 20.20
CA GLY A 147 -9.62 -10.76 21.28
C GLY A 147 -10.81 -9.81 21.10
N ASN A 148 -10.67 -8.74 20.32
CA ASN A 148 -11.73 -7.77 20.06
C ASN A 148 -12.46 -8.05 18.73
N THR A 149 -13.58 -8.76 18.80
CA THR A 149 -14.40 -9.06 17.62
C THR A 149 -15.37 -7.95 17.22
N ALA A 150 -15.43 -6.81 17.92
CA ALA A 150 -16.35 -5.73 17.58
C ALA A 150 -16.07 -5.09 16.21
N ALA A 151 -14.82 -5.20 15.74
CA ALA A 151 -14.43 -4.77 14.39
C ALA A 151 -14.89 -5.75 13.28
N LEU A 152 -15.38 -6.94 13.64
CA LEU A 152 -15.83 -7.98 12.73
C LEU A 152 -17.37 -7.97 12.69
N LEU A 153 -17.94 -7.72 11.52
CA LEU A 153 -19.39 -7.59 11.35
C LEU A 153 -20.02 -8.82 10.68
N THR A 154 -19.24 -9.85 10.36
CA THR A 154 -19.70 -10.90 9.43
C THR A 154 -20.24 -12.18 10.06
N ALA A 155 -21.49 -12.47 9.68
CA ALA A 155 -21.88 -13.71 8.98
C ALA A 155 -22.40 -13.31 7.59
N PRO A 156 -22.14 -14.06 6.51
CA PRO A 156 -21.76 -15.48 6.45
C PRO A 156 -20.30 -15.73 6.05
N ILE A 157 -19.49 -14.69 5.83
CA ILE A 157 -18.04 -14.85 5.59
C ILE A 157 -17.44 -15.69 6.72
N PRO A 158 -16.54 -16.65 6.43
CA PRO A 158 -15.96 -17.51 7.45
C PRO A 158 -15.45 -16.66 8.61
N LYS A 159 -15.78 -17.06 9.84
CA LYS A 159 -15.18 -16.43 11.02
C LYS A 159 -13.69 -16.78 11.07
N PRO A 160 -12.84 -15.93 11.68
CA PRO A 160 -11.47 -16.33 11.98
C PRO A 160 -11.44 -17.65 12.74
N LYS A 161 -10.47 -18.52 12.43
CA LYS A 161 -10.30 -19.80 13.14
C LYS A 161 -10.04 -19.58 14.62
N ASP A 162 -9.20 -18.60 14.92
CA ASP A 162 -8.90 -18.16 16.28
C ASP A 162 -8.95 -16.62 16.35
N PRO A 163 -10.04 -16.03 16.86
CA PRO A 163 -10.17 -14.58 17.00
C PRO A 163 -9.32 -14.02 18.15
N SER A 164 -8.63 -14.84 18.94
CA SER A 164 -7.71 -14.36 19.99
C SER A 164 -6.35 -13.94 19.42
N LEU A 165 -5.96 -14.44 18.26
CA LEU A 165 -4.70 -14.07 17.59
C LEU A 165 -4.87 -12.74 16.85
N GLY A 166 -3.87 -11.87 16.97
CA GLY A 166 -3.80 -10.65 16.18
C GLY A 166 -3.14 -10.88 14.82
N ASP A 167 -3.36 -9.92 13.91
CA ASP A 167 -2.60 -9.75 12.68
C ASP A 167 -1.21 -9.21 13.05
N ARG A 168 -0.20 -10.02 12.78
CA ARG A 168 1.19 -9.89 13.24
C ARG A 168 2.16 -10.23 12.12
N GLN A 169 1.66 -10.16 10.89
CA GLN A 169 2.34 -10.57 9.68
C GLN A 169 2.11 -9.59 8.53
N VAL A 170 3.07 -9.55 7.61
CA VAL A 170 2.92 -9.03 6.25
C VAL A 170 3.20 -10.17 5.28
N LEU A 171 2.33 -10.34 4.29
CA LEU A 171 2.38 -11.39 3.29
C LEU A 171 2.78 -10.81 1.94
N LYS A 172 3.72 -11.45 1.24
CA LYS A 172 4.08 -11.16 -0.16
C LYS A 172 3.46 -12.23 -1.07
N PHE A 173 2.77 -11.81 -2.12
CA PHE A 173 2.23 -12.69 -3.14
C PHE A 173 2.77 -12.33 -4.52
N SER A 174 2.97 -13.32 -5.38
CA SER A 174 3.26 -13.10 -6.79
C SER A 174 2.08 -12.43 -7.52
N PRO A 175 2.29 -11.89 -8.74
CA PRO A 175 1.21 -11.33 -9.56
C PRO A 175 0.04 -12.31 -9.84
N ASP A 176 0.32 -13.62 -9.82
CA ASP A 176 -0.67 -14.70 -9.99
C ASP A 176 -1.28 -15.20 -8.66
N GLY A 177 -0.97 -14.56 -7.52
CA GLY A 177 -1.62 -14.82 -6.23
C GLY A 177 -0.98 -15.94 -5.41
N LYS A 178 0.22 -16.41 -5.75
CA LYS A 178 0.93 -17.42 -4.94
C LYS A 178 1.67 -16.73 -3.81
N LEU A 179 1.55 -17.27 -2.59
CA LEU A 179 2.33 -16.79 -1.45
C LEU A 179 3.83 -17.02 -1.71
N LEU A 180 4.63 -15.96 -1.60
CA LEU A 180 6.08 -15.97 -1.81
C LEU A 180 6.86 -15.83 -0.51
N LEU A 181 6.38 -14.97 0.40
CA LEU A 181 7.06 -14.65 1.65
C LEU A 181 6.03 -14.27 2.72
N GLU A 182 6.34 -14.63 3.95
CA GLU A 182 5.64 -14.18 5.14
C GLU A 182 6.66 -13.63 6.13
N ILE A 183 6.44 -12.39 6.58
CA ILE A 183 7.22 -11.74 7.63
C ILE A 183 6.32 -11.66 8.85
N GLY A 184 6.65 -12.40 9.91
CA GLY A 184 5.79 -12.55 11.09
C GLY A 184 4.91 -13.80 11.01
N HIS A 185 3.90 -13.85 11.86
CA HIS A 185 2.82 -14.85 11.86
C HIS A 185 1.77 -14.42 12.90
N PRO A 186 0.48 -14.81 12.77
CA PRO A 186 -0.56 -14.48 13.74
C PRO A 186 -0.17 -14.86 15.17
N SER A 187 -0.40 -13.96 16.14
CA SER A 187 0.07 -14.16 17.51
C SER A 187 -0.74 -13.39 18.55
N SER A 188 -0.84 -13.96 19.75
CA SER A 188 -1.38 -13.34 20.97
C SER A 188 -0.28 -12.76 21.87
N ALA A 189 0.98 -12.80 21.43
CA ALA A 189 2.10 -12.25 22.18
C ALA A 189 1.88 -10.75 22.52
N PRO A 190 2.31 -10.30 23.71
CA PRO A 190 2.16 -8.91 24.12
C PRO A 190 2.97 -7.98 23.20
N MET A 191 2.67 -6.68 23.27
CA MET A 191 3.44 -5.65 22.59
C MET A 191 4.93 -5.75 22.95
N ASN A 192 5.79 -5.83 21.93
CA ASN A 192 7.24 -5.87 22.09
C ASN A 192 7.93 -5.21 20.90
N ASN A 193 8.43 -3.99 21.12
CA ASN A 193 9.09 -3.21 20.08
C ASN A 193 10.48 -3.73 19.71
N GLN A 194 11.08 -4.61 20.53
CA GLN A 194 12.38 -5.23 20.24
C GLN A 194 12.24 -6.59 19.57
N ASP A 195 11.06 -7.22 19.60
CA ASP A 195 10.84 -8.49 18.92
C ASP A 195 10.64 -8.27 17.42
N THR A 196 11.59 -8.71 16.61
CA THR A 196 11.57 -8.55 15.15
C THR A 196 11.03 -9.79 14.43
N SER A 197 10.66 -10.84 15.17
CA SER A 197 10.14 -12.08 14.61
C SER A 197 8.64 -12.04 14.29
N ILE A 198 7.91 -11.10 14.92
CA ILE A 198 6.51 -10.80 14.68
C ILE A 198 6.29 -9.29 14.63
N LEU A 199 5.21 -8.89 13.96
CA LEU A 199 4.77 -7.49 13.91
C LEU A 199 3.73 -7.21 15.02
N GLY A 200 3.08 -6.08 14.96
CA GLY A 200 2.12 -5.58 15.93
C GLY A 200 1.00 -4.80 15.24
N ALA A 201 0.21 -5.52 14.44
CA ALA A 201 -0.84 -4.96 13.60
C ALA A 201 -0.27 -3.90 12.63
N PRO A 202 0.52 -4.31 11.61
CA PRO A 202 1.12 -3.39 10.66
C PRO A 202 0.07 -2.58 9.88
N SER A 203 0.26 -1.26 9.83
CA SER A 203 -0.68 -0.35 9.16
C SER A 203 -0.35 -0.14 7.69
N GLU A 204 0.92 -0.07 7.31
CA GLU A 204 1.31 0.25 5.94
C GLU A 204 2.62 -0.43 5.55
N VAL A 205 2.78 -0.69 4.25
CA VAL A 205 3.98 -1.30 3.67
C VAL A 205 4.47 -0.43 2.52
N PHE A 206 5.78 -0.28 2.39
CA PHE A 206 6.44 0.34 1.25
C PHE A 206 7.65 -0.50 0.85
N VAL A 207 7.88 -0.66 -0.45
CA VAL A 207 9.04 -1.41 -0.95
C VAL A 207 9.94 -0.48 -1.76
N ASP A 208 11.23 -0.50 -1.42
CA ASP A 208 12.31 0.04 -2.24
C ASP A 208 12.92 -1.13 -3.03
N ASP A 209 12.51 -1.26 -4.29
CA ASP A 209 12.97 -2.32 -5.17
C ASP A 209 14.48 -2.28 -5.41
N ALA A 210 15.07 -1.09 -5.49
CA ALA A 210 16.49 -0.91 -5.78
C ALA A 210 17.37 -1.31 -4.59
N ALA A 211 16.89 -1.07 -3.38
CA ALA A 211 17.59 -1.46 -2.15
C ALA A 211 17.28 -2.90 -1.69
N HIS A 212 16.28 -3.55 -2.30
CA HIS A 212 15.68 -4.79 -1.83
C HIS A 212 15.20 -4.68 -0.38
N GLU A 213 14.46 -3.60 -0.08
CA GLU A 213 13.99 -3.30 1.27
C GLU A 213 12.49 -3.13 1.32
N VAL A 214 11.87 -3.81 2.29
CA VAL A 214 10.48 -3.57 2.66
C VAL A 214 10.44 -2.84 3.99
N TYR A 215 9.80 -1.67 3.99
CA TYR A 215 9.55 -0.81 5.13
C TYR A 215 8.13 -1.05 5.61
N ILE A 216 7.97 -1.36 6.89
CA ILE A 216 6.66 -1.67 7.48
C ILE A 216 6.41 -0.68 8.63
N ALA A 217 5.31 0.05 8.53
CA ALA A 217 4.78 0.86 9.62
C ALA A 217 4.06 -0.07 10.62
N ASP A 218 4.72 -0.38 11.73
CA ASP A 218 4.27 -1.36 12.71
C ASP A 218 3.74 -0.64 13.96
N GLY A 219 2.49 -0.17 13.87
CA GLY A 219 2.01 0.97 14.66
C GLY A 219 0.71 0.81 15.46
N TYR A 220 -0.15 -0.17 15.18
CA TYR A 220 -1.42 -0.31 15.93
C TYR A 220 -1.21 -0.88 17.32
N LEU A 221 -0.25 -1.79 17.46
CA LEU A 221 0.21 -2.26 18.75
C LEU A 221 1.63 -1.79 19.04
N ASN A 222 2.58 -2.05 18.14
CA ASN A 222 3.96 -1.58 18.30
C ASN A 222 4.08 -0.08 17.95
N ARG A 223 5.27 0.51 18.09
CA ARG A 223 5.54 1.95 17.90
C ARG A 223 6.82 2.17 17.12
N ARG A 224 6.93 1.51 15.97
CA ARG A 224 8.18 1.45 15.19
C ARG A 224 7.94 1.40 13.69
N VAL A 225 8.98 1.76 12.96
CA VAL A 225 9.19 1.33 11.58
C VAL A 225 10.25 0.25 11.59
N VAL A 226 10.00 -0.84 10.89
CA VAL A 226 10.96 -1.95 10.72
C VAL A 226 11.21 -2.16 9.24
N VAL A 227 12.45 -2.54 8.94
CA VAL A 227 12.93 -2.79 7.59
C VAL A 227 13.43 -4.21 7.50
N TYR A 228 12.90 -4.95 6.53
CA TYR A 228 13.33 -6.29 6.20
C TYR A 228 13.86 -6.33 4.77
N ASP A 229 14.67 -7.34 4.46
CA ASP A 229 15.05 -7.66 3.10
C ASP A 229 13.83 -8.19 2.33
N SER A 230 13.49 -7.57 1.20
CA SER A 230 12.23 -7.83 0.47
C SER A 230 12.21 -9.17 -0.28
N ASN A 231 13.35 -9.87 -0.33
CA ASN A 231 13.48 -11.18 -0.97
C ASN A 231 13.48 -12.31 0.06
N SER A 232 14.26 -12.16 1.13
CA SER A 232 14.47 -13.20 2.15
C SER A 232 13.61 -13.03 3.39
N GLY A 233 13.05 -11.85 3.63
CA GLY A 233 12.36 -11.51 4.88
C GLY A 233 13.30 -11.34 6.08
N ALA A 234 14.62 -11.28 5.87
CA ALA A 234 15.57 -11.09 6.96
C ALA A 234 15.46 -9.68 7.54
N PHE A 235 15.40 -9.55 8.86
CA PHE A 235 15.38 -8.24 9.52
C PHE A 235 16.68 -7.48 9.25
N LYS A 236 16.58 -6.21 8.86
CA LYS A 236 17.74 -5.34 8.59
C LYS A 236 17.94 -4.33 9.73
N ARG A 237 16.90 -3.56 10.04
CA ARG A 237 16.94 -2.47 11.02
C ARG A 237 15.55 -1.99 11.38
N GLY A 238 15.44 -1.17 12.42
CA GLY A 238 14.20 -0.49 12.78
C GLY A 238 14.44 0.65 13.74
N TRP A 239 13.44 1.52 13.86
CA TRP A 239 13.48 2.69 14.71
C TRP A 239 12.07 3.10 15.14
N GLY A 240 11.97 3.76 16.29
CA GLY A 240 10.76 4.41 16.78
C GLY A 240 10.69 5.87 16.33
N ALA A 241 9.77 6.62 16.95
CA ALA A 241 9.64 8.05 16.71
C ALA A 241 10.98 8.79 16.84
N TYR A 242 11.20 9.77 15.97
CA TYR A 242 12.43 10.59 15.96
C TYR A 242 13.73 9.80 15.79
N GLY A 243 13.68 8.60 15.21
CA GLY A 243 14.86 7.76 14.99
C GLY A 243 15.36 7.02 16.24
N MET A 244 14.53 6.93 17.29
CA MET A 244 14.86 6.20 18.51
C MET A 244 15.20 4.74 18.18
N PRO A 245 16.34 4.18 18.64
CA PRO A 245 16.67 2.78 18.37
C PRO A 245 15.67 1.86 19.06
N LEU A 246 15.40 0.68 18.45
CA LEU A 246 14.40 -0.26 18.98
C LEU A 246 14.63 -0.60 20.45
N SER A 247 15.88 -0.75 20.88
CA SER A 247 16.25 -1.08 22.28
C SER A 247 15.81 -0.05 23.32
N GLN A 248 15.44 1.16 22.91
CA GLN A 248 15.02 2.25 23.79
C GLN A 248 13.50 2.47 23.80
N ILE A 249 12.74 1.76 22.96
CA ILE A 249 11.29 1.89 22.89
C ILE A 249 10.66 1.12 24.06
N GLU A 250 9.90 1.79 24.91
CA GLU A 250 9.24 1.13 26.05
C GLU A 250 8.19 0.10 25.60
N ASN A 251 8.18 -1.06 26.27
CA ASN A 251 7.12 -2.06 26.11
C ASN A 251 6.07 -1.94 27.23
N GLY A 252 4.89 -2.51 27.00
CA GLY A 252 3.86 -2.69 28.03
C GLY A 252 2.97 -1.48 28.36
N LYS A 253 3.21 -0.28 27.82
CA LYS A 253 2.22 0.82 27.92
C LYS A 253 1.24 0.74 26.75
N ALA A 254 -0.07 0.67 27.05
CA ALA A 254 -1.11 0.80 26.03
C ALA A 254 -0.94 2.15 25.28
N PRO A 255 -1.39 2.25 24.01
CA PRO A 255 -1.49 3.53 23.33
C PRO A 255 -2.29 4.50 24.20
N ALA A 256 -1.76 5.71 24.42
CA ALA A 256 -2.51 6.79 25.02
C ALA A 256 -3.39 7.46 23.95
#